data_AF-A0A351VCB5-F1
#
_entry.id   AF-A0A351VCB5-F1
#
_cell.length_a   1.000
_cell.length_b   1.000
_cell.length_c   1.000
_cell.angle_alpha   90.00
_cell.angle_beta   90.00
_cell.angle_gamma   90.00
#
_symmetry.space_group_name_H-M   'P 1'
#
loop_
_entity.id
_entity.type
_entity.pdbx_description
1 polymer ?
#
loop_
_entity_poly.entity_id
_entity_poly.type
_entity_poly.pdbx_seq_one_letter_code
_entity_poly.pdbx_strand_id
1 'polypeptide(L)'
;MVQNGNWAWGQISDVEGNTVKEEDVKFMPIYIGVAGEENQGLCTGTENFWCVNSQASEADQKATLDFVNWMISSDAGKDYMVNSLGNAAPFSTFGDDEKPSDPLAKEMYRYMENGKNSVTWNFTTFPSQAFKDDFGAALLEYCNGNMTWDEVKELVVTRWAEEKAATAE
;
A
#
# COMPACT_ATOMS: atom_id res chain seq x y z
N MET A 1 -5.76 8.04 -16.06
CA MET A 1 -5.78 7.07 -14.94
C MET A 1 -4.37 7.00 -14.38
N VAL A 2 -4.22 6.98 -13.06
CA VAL A 2 -2.92 6.91 -12.36
C VAL A 2 -3.03 5.79 -11.33
N GLN A 3 -1.99 4.96 -11.22
CA GLN A 3 -1.91 3.96 -10.15
C GLN A 3 -1.37 4.66 -8.88
N ASN A 4 -2.21 4.77 -7.85
CA ASN A 4 -1.85 5.44 -6.59
C ASN A 4 -2.76 4.98 -5.44
N GLY A 5 -2.44 5.37 -4.20
CA GLY A 5 -3.25 5.09 -3.01
C GLY A 5 -4.22 6.22 -2.63
N ASN A 6 -4.90 6.08 -1.49
CA ASN A 6 -5.89 7.06 -1.03
C ASN A 6 -5.27 8.43 -0.68
N TRP A 7 -3.99 8.46 -0.31
CA TRP A 7 -3.21 9.68 -0.11
C TRP A 7 -3.14 10.57 -1.37
N ALA A 8 -3.47 10.04 -2.55
CA ALA A 8 -3.58 10.82 -3.78
C ALA A 8 -4.65 11.92 -3.70
N TRP A 9 -5.59 11.83 -2.74
CA TRP A 9 -6.61 12.87 -2.60
C TRP A 9 -6.00 14.26 -2.37
N GLY A 10 -5.06 14.40 -1.43
CA GLY A 10 -4.38 15.68 -1.21
C GLY A 10 -3.63 16.17 -2.47
N GLN A 11 -3.06 15.24 -3.23
CA GLN A 11 -2.38 15.54 -4.50
C GLN A 11 -3.34 15.98 -5.62
N ILE A 12 -4.64 15.76 -5.47
CA ILE A 12 -5.69 16.12 -6.44
C ILE A 12 -6.44 17.38 -5.96
N SER A 13 -6.83 17.44 -4.69
CA SER A 13 -7.58 18.55 -4.10
C SER A 13 -6.79 19.85 -4.11
N ASP A 14 -5.47 19.76 -3.91
CA ASP A 14 -4.61 20.92 -3.73
C ASP A 14 -4.09 21.49 -5.06
N VAL A 15 -4.46 20.88 -6.20
CA VAL A 15 -4.07 21.35 -7.53
C VAL A 15 -4.87 22.60 -7.89
N GLU A 16 -4.16 23.71 -8.06
CA GLU A 16 -4.77 24.97 -8.50
C GLU A 16 -5.51 24.79 -9.84
N GLY A 17 -6.75 25.26 -9.89
CA GLY A 17 -7.59 25.16 -11.09
C GLY A 17 -8.22 23.79 -11.32
N ASN A 18 -8.13 22.86 -10.35
CA ASN A 18 -8.87 21.61 -10.42
C ASN A 18 -10.39 21.88 -10.49
N THR A 19 -11.05 21.27 -11.48
CA THR A 19 -12.51 21.37 -11.71
C THR A 19 -13.22 20.03 -11.55
N VAL A 20 -12.47 18.96 -11.27
CA VAL A 20 -13.02 17.62 -11.03
C VAL A 20 -13.72 17.63 -9.67
N LYS A 21 -14.96 17.15 -9.65
CA LYS A 21 -15.71 17.05 -8.40
C LYS A 21 -15.20 15.87 -7.58
N GLU A 22 -15.29 15.98 -6.25
CA GLU A 22 -14.96 14.88 -5.32
C GLU A 22 -15.67 13.56 -5.68
N GLU A 23 -16.95 13.65 -6.07
CA GLU A 23 -17.78 12.50 -6.46
C GLU A 23 -17.32 11.80 -7.75
N ASP A 24 -16.50 12.46 -8.57
CA ASP A 24 -15.95 11.91 -9.82
C ASP A 24 -14.54 11.31 -9.62
N VAL A 25 -13.92 11.50 -8.44
CA VAL A 25 -12.62 10.92 -8.11
C VAL A 25 -12.84 9.53 -7.50
N LYS A 26 -12.45 8.49 -8.24
CA LYS A 26 -12.75 7.09 -7.92
C LYS A 26 -11.54 6.18 -8.12
N PHE A 27 -11.55 5.06 -7.39
CA PHE A 27 -10.69 3.93 -7.68
C PHE A 27 -11.34 2.96 -8.66
N MET A 28 -10.48 2.28 -9.42
CA MET A 28 -10.84 1.15 -10.27
C MET A 28 -9.85 0.00 -10.00
N PRO A 29 -10.31 -1.25 -9.82
CA PRO A 29 -9.45 -2.41 -9.74
C PRO A 29 -8.59 -2.57 -11.00
N ILE A 30 -7.42 -3.18 -10.85
CA ILE A 30 -6.57 -3.52 -11.97
C ILE A 30 -7.11 -4.80 -12.61
N TYR A 31 -7.53 -4.72 -13.86
CA TYR A 31 -7.93 -5.89 -14.65
C TYR A 31 -6.70 -6.48 -15.35
N ILE A 32 -6.46 -7.77 -15.16
CA ILE A 32 -5.25 -8.49 -15.59
C ILE A 32 -5.55 -9.62 -16.59
N GLY A 33 -6.82 -9.87 -16.92
CA GLY A 33 -7.26 -10.87 -17.89
C GLY A 33 -7.15 -12.32 -17.41
N VAL A 34 -7.15 -12.57 -16.10
CA VAL A 34 -7.05 -13.95 -15.55
C VAL A 34 -8.38 -14.44 -14.99
N ALA A 35 -8.59 -15.76 -15.00
CA ALA A 35 -9.81 -16.36 -14.46
C ALA A 35 -10.00 -16.03 -12.97
N GLY A 36 -11.20 -15.59 -12.59
CA GLY A 36 -11.56 -15.26 -11.22
C GLY A 36 -11.26 -13.81 -10.82
N GLU A 37 -10.65 -13.00 -11.70
CA GLU A 37 -10.34 -11.60 -11.43
C GLU A 37 -11.58 -10.74 -11.19
N GLU A 38 -12.75 -11.14 -11.70
CA GLU A 38 -14.01 -10.45 -11.46
C GLU A 38 -14.41 -10.45 -9.97
N ASN A 39 -13.81 -11.33 -9.17
CA ASN A 39 -13.98 -11.39 -7.72
C ASN A 39 -12.93 -10.56 -6.96
N GLN A 40 -11.93 -9.99 -7.64
CA GLN A 40 -10.90 -9.16 -7.04
C GLN A 40 -11.34 -7.69 -6.87
N GLY A 41 -10.85 -7.05 -5.82
CA GLY A 41 -11.07 -5.65 -5.50
C GLY A 41 -9.80 -4.82 -5.68
N LEU A 42 -9.68 -3.74 -4.90
CA LEU A 42 -8.45 -2.94 -4.88
C LEU A 42 -7.31 -3.71 -4.22
N CYS A 43 -6.08 -3.38 -4.63
CA CYS A 43 -4.89 -3.79 -3.89
C CYS A 43 -4.85 -3.01 -2.57
N THR A 44 -5.31 -3.61 -1.47
CA THR A 44 -5.44 -2.95 -0.17
C THR A 44 -4.55 -3.64 0.85
N GLY A 45 -3.71 -2.87 1.55
CA GLY A 45 -2.80 -3.34 2.58
C GLY A 45 -1.99 -2.20 3.17
N THR A 46 -1.11 -2.50 4.12
CA THR A 46 -0.10 -1.56 4.62
C THR A 46 1.28 -1.98 4.12
N GLU A 47 2.04 -1.05 3.55
CA GLU A 47 3.44 -1.29 3.18
C GLU A 47 4.43 -0.79 4.24
N ASN A 48 4.00 0.18 5.07
CA ASN A 48 4.83 0.83 6.05
C ASN A 48 4.48 0.35 7.46
N PHE A 49 5.51 0.21 8.29
CA PHE A 49 5.40 -0.23 9.67
C PHE A 49 6.19 0.71 10.57
N TRP A 50 5.67 0.95 11.78
CA TRP A 50 6.45 1.59 12.84
C TRP A 50 7.21 0.52 13.62
N CYS A 51 8.52 0.72 13.77
CA CYS A 51 9.39 -0.18 14.51
C CYS A 51 10.13 0.58 15.60
N VAL A 52 10.34 -0.06 16.76
CA VAL A 52 11.23 0.46 17.81
C VAL A 52 12.63 -0.08 17.55
N ASN A 53 13.61 0.83 17.45
CA ASN A 53 15.00 0.43 17.26
C ASN A 53 15.54 -0.23 18.55
N SER A 54 15.87 -1.52 18.48
CA SER A 54 16.42 -2.27 19.60
C SER A 54 17.81 -1.81 20.06
N GLN A 55 18.50 -1.01 19.23
CA GLN A 55 19.82 -0.44 19.55
C GLN A 55 19.73 0.93 20.22
N ALA A 56 18.54 1.53 20.33
CA ALA A 56 18.35 2.79 21.03
C ALA A 56 18.43 2.59 22.56
N SER A 57 18.64 3.68 23.30
CA SER A 57 18.64 3.61 24.77
C SER A 57 17.26 3.17 25.30
N GLU A 58 17.22 2.53 26.47
CA GLU A 58 15.95 2.13 27.10
C GLU A 58 15.00 3.32 27.29
N ALA A 59 15.55 4.49 27.64
CA ALA A 59 14.80 5.72 27.78
C ALA A 59 14.13 6.15 26.46
N ASP A 60 14.87 6.08 25.34
CA ASP A 60 14.34 6.46 24.02
C ASP A 60 13.33 5.44 23.49
N GLN A 61 13.56 4.15 23.73
CA GLN A 61 12.59 3.11 23.39
C GLN A 61 11.27 3.33 24.14
N LYS A 62 11.35 3.62 25.44
CA LYS A 62 10.17 3.96 26.26
C LYS A 62 9.46 5.22 25.75
N ALA A 63 10.20 6.30 25.49
CA ALA A 63 9.62 7.53 24.96
C ALA A 63 8.94 7.31 23.60
N THR A 64 9.53 6.49 22.74
CA THR A 64 8.96 6.12 21.43
C THR A 64 7.63 5.37 21.59
N LEU A 65 7.59 4.37 22.47
CA LEU A 65 6.36 3.62 22.76
C LEU A 65 5.28 4.51 23.37
N ASP A 66 5.65 5.39 24.31
CA ASP A 66 4.72 6.33 24.94
C ASP A 66 4.13 7.29 23.88
N PHE A 67 4.96 7.80 22.94
CA PHE A 67 4.50 8.63 21.83
C PHE A 67 3.59 7.90 20.86
N VAL A 68 3.95 6.69 20.41
CA VAL A 68 3.12 5.90 19.49
C VAL A 68 1.77 5.56 20.12
N ASN A 69 1.75 5.16 21.39
CA ASN A 69 0.51 4.89 22.11
C ASN A 69 -0.36 6.14 22.24
N TRP A 70 0.24 7.29 22.55
CA TRP A 70 -0.46 8.58 22.57
C TRP A 70 -1.04 8.93 21.19
N MET A 71 -0.26 8.75 20.12
CA MET A 71 -0.65 9.05 18.75
C MET A 71 -1.89 8.27 18.30
N ILE A 72 -1.98 6.99 18.68
CA ILE A 72 -3.10 6.13 18.24
C ILE A 72 -4.27 6.09 19.22
N SER A 73 -4.12 6.58 20.45
CA SER A 73 -5.15 6.41 21.50
C SER A 73 -5.71 7.71 22.06
N SER A 74 -5.01 8.85 21.89
CA SER A 74 -5.50 10.15 22.37
C SER A 74 -6.33 10.87 21.32
N ASP A 75 -7.32 11.67 21.72
CA ASP A 75 -8.16 12.44 20.80
C ASP A 75 -7.33 13.32 19.85
N ALA A 76 -6.36 14.06 20.40
CA ALA A 76 -5.47 14.90 19.61
C ALA A 76 -4.61 14.08 18.63
N GLY A 77 -4.12 12.92 19.06
CA GLY A 77 -3.33 12.07 18.20
C GLY A 77 -4.15 11.48 17.05
N LYS A 78 -5.35 11.00 17.36
CA LYS A 78 -6.27 10.43 16.36
C LYS A 78 -6.71 11.47 15.33
N ASP A 79 -6.95 12.71 15.77
CA ASP A 79 -7.23 13.85 14.89
C ASP A 79 -6.07 14.13 13.92
N TYR A 80 -4.82 14.15 14.41
CA TYR A 80 -3.66 14.28 13.53
C TYR A 80 -3.55 13.13 12.51
N MET A 81 -3.73 11.88 12.96
CA MET A 81 -3.62 10.70 12.10
C MET A 81 -4.63 10.74 10.95
N VAL A 82 -5.88 11.06 11.25
CA VAL A 82 -6.99 10.95 10.29
C VAL A 82 -7.20 12.27 9.54
N ASN A 83 -7.37 13.37 10.25
CA ASN A 83 -7.84 14.63 9.65
C ASN A 83 -6.70 15.49 9.12
N SER A 84 -5.52 15.47 9.77
CA SER A 84 -4.37 16.25 9.31
C SER A 84 -3.52 15.50 8.28
N LEU A 85 -3.32 14.19 8.47
CA LEU A 85 -2.45 13.38 7.61
C LEU A 85 -3.22 12.56 6.56
N GLY A 86 -4.55 12.40 6.69
CA GLY A 86 -5.37 11.63 5.76
C GLY A 86 -5.15 10.12 5.82
N ASN A 87 -4.60 9.60 6.93
CA ASN A 87 -4.32 8.16 7.07
C ASN A 87 -5.58 7.38 7.42
N ALA A 88 -5.76 6.22 6.78
CA ALA A 88 -6.66 5.19 7.26
C ALA A 88 -5.97 4.39 8.37
N ALA A 89 -6.29 4.68 9.64
CA ALA A 89 -5.65 4.04 10.77
C ALA A 89 -6.17 2.60 10.99
N PRO A 90 -5.31 1.56 10.96
CA PRO A 90 -5.72 0.17 11.11
C PRO A 90 -5.80 -0.30 12.58
N PHE A 91 -5.79 0.63 13.54
CA PHE A 91 -5.72 0.30 14.96
C PHE A 91 -7.11 0.20 15.59
N SER A 92 -7.31 -0.75 16.51
CA SER A 92 -8.58 -0.98 17.22
C SER A 92 -9.03 0.19 18.10
N THR A 93 -8.15 1.17 18.31
CA THR A 93 -8.45 2.39 19.07
C THR A 93 -9.30 3.38 18.28
N PHE A 94 -9.43 3.22 16.96
CA PHE A 94 -10.23 4.05 16.07
C PHE A 94 -11.60 3.41 15.80
N GLY A 95 -12.67 4.19 15.95
CA GLY A 95 -14.04 3.81 15.61
C GLY A 95 -14.40 4.08 14.15
N ASP A 96 -15.61 3.65 13.76
CA ASP A 96 -16.15 3.89 12.41
C ASP A 96 -16.39 5.38 12.11
N ASP A 97 -16.70 6.17 13.14
CA ASP A 97 -16.90 7.62 13.07
C ASP A 97 -15.58 8.41 12.94
N GLU A 98 -14.45 7.73 13.08
CA GLU A 98 -13.11 8.29 12.96
C GLU A 98 -12.40 7.84 11.68
N LYS A 99 -13.13 7.25 10.73
CA LYS A 99 -12.62 6.96 9.38
C LYS A 99 -12.44 8.28 8.59
N PRO A 100 -11.38 8.41 7.76
CA PRO A 100 -11.23 9.56 6.87
C PRO A 100 -12.46 9.75 5.98
N SER A 101 -12.86 11.02 5.78
CA SER A 101 -14.04 11.38 5.01
C SER A 101 -13.76 11.71 3.54
N ASP A 102 -12.51 11.65 3.09
CA ASP A 102 -12.12 11.95 1.72
C ASP A 102 -12.69 10.92 0.72
N PRO A 103 -12.90 11.30 -0.56
CA PRO A 103 -13.56 10.44 -1.53
C PRO A 103 -12.80 9.13 -1.81
N LEU A 104 -11.47 9.14 -1.76
CA LEU A 104 -10.67 7.94 -2.05
C LEU A 104 -10.63 6.98 -0.86
N ALA A 105 -10.55 7.46 0.38
CA ALA A 105 -10.68 6.61 1.56
C ALA A 105 -12.06 5.95 1.63
N LYS A 106 -13.14 6.68 1.31
CA LYS A 106 -14.49 6.11 1.19
C LYS A 106 -14.57 4.99 0.16
N GLU A 107 -13.96 5.16 -1.01
CA GLU A 107 -13.89 4.10 -2.03
C GLU A 107 -13.06 2.89 -1.55
N MET A 108 -11.95 3.12 -0.85
CA MET A 108 -11.14 2.05 -0.26
C MET A 108 -11.96 1.21 0.72
N TYR A 109 -12.63 1.84 1.70
CA TYR A 109 -13.50 1.12 2.65
C TYR A 109 -14.66 0.41 1.94
N ARG A 110 -15.28 1.04 0.94
CA ARG A 110 -16.31 0.40 0.11
C ARG A 110 -15.80 -0.89 -0.54
N TYR A 111 -14.56 -0.92 -1.03
CA TYR A 111 -13.97 -2.13 -1.60
C TYR A 111 -13.58 -3.18 -0.55
N MET A 112 -13.16 -2.76 0.64
CA MET A 112 -12.89 -3.68 1.76
C MET A 112 -14.16 -4.36 2.26
N GLU A 113 -15.30 -3.68 2.21
CA GLU A 113 -16.57 -4.12 2.80
C GLU A 113 -17.53 -4.79 1.80
N ASN A 114 -17.27 -4.70 0.48
CA ASN A 114 -18.18 -5.21 -0.56
C ASN A 114 -18.05 -6.71 -0.90
N GLY A 115 -17.22 -7.45 -0.17
CA GLY A 115 -17.02 -8.89 -0.36
C GLY A 115 -16.11 -9.27 -1.54
N LYS A 116 -15.45 -8.30 -2.20
CA LYS A 116 -14.37 -8.58 -3.16
C LYS A 116 -13.10 -8.99 -2.44
N ASN A 117 -12.30 -9.83 -3.09
CA ASN A 117 -11.00 -10.24 -2.57
C ASN A 117 -9.98 -9.13 -2.80
N SER A 118 -9.39 -8.59 -1.73
CA SER A 118 -8.25 -7.67 -1.86
C SER A 118 -7.06 -8.40 -2.48
N VAL A 119 -6.39 -7.77 -3.44
CA VAL A 119 -5.11 -8.25 -3.96
C VAL A 119 -4.01 -7.88 -2.96
N THR A 120 -3.33 -8.89 -2.43
CA THR A 120 -2.32 -8.73 -1.36
C THR A 120 -1.08 -7.97 -1.84
N TRP A 121 -0.58 -7.04 -1.03
CA TRP A 121 0.73 -6.42 -1.22
C TRP A 121 1.82 -7.33 -0.69
N ASN A 122 2.53 -8.00 -1.60
CA ASN A 122 3.57 -8.96 -1.25
C ASN A 122 4.99 -8.36 -1.26
N PHE A 123 5.12 -7.02 -1.24
CA PHE A 123 6.40 -6.32 -1.38
C PHE A 123 7.42 -6.71 -0.31
N THR A 124 6.96 -6.95 0.93
CA THR A 124 7.80 -7.37 2.07
C THR A 124 8.34 -8.79 1.94
N THR A 125 7.80 -9.58 1.00
CA THR A 125 8.21 -10.98 0.80
C THR A 125 9.26 -11.14 -0.30
N PHE A 126 9.51 -10.07 -1.06
CA PHE A 126 10.49 -10.11 -2.14
C PHE A 126 11.88 -10.42 -1.56
N PRO A 127 12.61 -11.38 -2.15
CA PRO A 127 13.82 -11.91 -1.53
C PRO A 127 14.95 -10.89 -1.37
N SER A 128 15.12 -9.98 -2.33
CA SER A 128 16.21 -9.01 -2.32
C SER A 128 15.92 -7.81 -3.22
N GLN A 129 16.77 -6.78 -3.14
CA GLN A 129 16.75 -5.68 -4.10
C GLN A 129 17.18 -6.14 -5.50
N ALA A 130 18.13 -7.07 -5.61
CA ALA A 130 18.56 -7.60 -6.91
C ALA A 130 17.39 -8.30 -7.64
N PHE A 131 16.59 -9.11 -6.93
CA PHE A 131 15.37 -9.69 -7.50
C PHE A 131 14.42 -8.62 -8.04
N LYS A 132 14.20 -7.53 -7.29
CA LYS A 132 13.32 -6.43 -7.71
C LYS A 132 13.81 -5.79 -8.99
N ASP A 133 15.11 -5.51 -9.07
CA ASP A 133 15.73 -4.86 -10.22
C ASP A 133 15.64 -5.75 -11.47
N ASP A 134 15.96 -7.05 -11.33
CA ASP A 134 15.88 -8.03 -12.41
C ASP A 134 14.45 -8.22 -12.92
N PHE A 135 13.47 -8.36 -12.02
CA PHE A 135 12.07 -8.50 -12.40
C PHE A 135 11.54 -7.22 -13.06
N GLY A 136 11.88 -6.05 -12.52
CA GLY A 136 11.50 -4.76 -13.11
C GLY A 136 12.06 -4.59 -14.53
N ALA A 137 13.33 -4.96 -14.74
CA ALA A 137 13.97 -4.93 -16.06
C ALA A 137 13.28 -5.91 -17.04
N ALA A 138 12.97 -7.13 -16.61
CA ALA A 138 12.26 -8.10 -17.44
C ALA A 138 10.87 -7.61 -17.87
N LEU A 139 10.11 -6.99 -16.96
CA LEU A 139 8.82 -6.38 -17.29
C LEU A 139 8.97 -5.24 -18.30
N LEU A 140 10.02 -4.42 -18.19
CA LEU A 140 10.30 -3.35 -19.15
C LEU A 140 10.62 -3.92 -20.54
N GLU A 141 11.46 -4.94 -20.62
CA GLU A 141 11.78 -5.60 -21.90
C GLU A 141 10.54 -6.27 -22.52
N TYR A 142 9.66 -6.86 -21.70
CA TYR A 142 8.38 -7.37 -22.17
C TYR A 142 7.48 -6.27 -22.73
N CYS A 143 7.35 -5.15 -22.03
CA CYS A 143 6.58 -3.99 -22.51
C CYS A 143 7.12 -3.42 -23.83
N ASN A 144 8.44 -3.50 -24.03
CA ASN A 144 9.11 -3.07 -25.25
C ASN A 144 9.05 -4.10 -26.39
N GLY A 145 8.54 -5.32 -26.13
CA GLY A 145 8.47 -6.40 -27.11
C GLY A 145 9.78 -7.17 -27.34
N ASN A 146 10.77 -6.96 -26.47
CA ASN A 146 12.09 -7.60 -26.55
C ASN A 146 12.18 -8.91 -25.75
N MET A 147 11.18 -9.18 -24.89
CA MET A 147 11.07 -10.38 -24.08
C MET A 147 9.64 -10.91 -24.17
N THR A 148 9.46 -12.22 -24.16
CA THR A 148 8.15 -12.88 -24.12
C THR A 148 7.65 -13.01 -22.68
N TRP A 149 6.33 -13.16 -22.50
CA TRP A 149 5.77 -13.39 -21.17
C TRP A 149 6.27 -14.69 -20.51
N ASP A 150 6.57 -15.71 -21.31
CA ASP A 150 7.12 -16.98 -20.81
C ASP A 150 8.52 -16.79 -20.24
N GLU A 151 9.38 -16.01 -20.91
CA GLU A 151 10.71 -15.65 -20.39
C GLU A 151 10.62 -14.81 -19.10
N VAL A 152 9.68 -13.86 -19.01
CA VAL A 152 9.43 -13.11 -17.77
C VAL A 152 9.07 -14.06 -16.62
N LYS A 153 8.14 -15.00 -16.86
CA LYS A 153 7.73 -15.98 -15.84
C LYS A 153 8.89 -16.86 -15.38
N GLU A 154 9.68 -17.38 -16.33
CA GLU A 154 10.85 -18.21 -16.02
C GLU A 154 11.89 -17.45 -15.18
N LEU A 155 12.18 -16.21 -15.57
CA LEU A 155 13.09 -15.33 -14.84
C LEU A 155 12.61 -15.09 -13.42
N VAL A 156 11.34 -14.73 -13.23
CA VAL A 156 10.77 -14.47 -11.90
C VAL A 156 10.88 -15.68 -10.99
N VAL A 157 10.51 -16.87 -11.47
CA VAL A 157 10.58 -18.11 -10.67
C VAL A 157 12.02 -18.45 -10.30
N THR A 158 12.95 -18.34 -11.26
CA THR A 158 14.37 -18.67 -11.06
C THR A 158 15.02 -17.69 -10.08
N ARG A 159 14.92 -16.39 -10.34
CA ARG A 159 15.53 -15.35 -9.50
C ARG A 159 14.93 -15.33 -8.11
N TRP A 160 13.64 -15.63 -7.96
CA TRP A 160 13.04 -15.78 -6.64
C TRP A 160 13.74 -16.87 -5.82
N ALA A 161 13.91 -18.06 -6.39
CA ALA A 161 14.53 -19.18 -5.71
C ALA A 161 16.00 -18.90 -5.34
N GLU A 162 16.77 -18.34 -6.28
CA GLU A 162 18.18 -17.98 -6.08
C GLU A 162 18.36 -16.96 -4.95
N GLU A 163 17.59 -15.87 -4.98
CA GLU A 163 17.73 -14.78 -4.02
C GLU A 163 17.16 -15.15 -2.64
N LYS A 164 16.14 -16.02 -2.56
CA LYS A 164 15.70 -16.60 -1.27
C LYS A 164 16.76 -17.50 -0.64
N ALA A 165 17.50 -18.26 -1.45
CA ALA A 165 18.57 -19.12 -0.94
C ALA A 165 19.76 -18.28 -0.44
N ALA A 166 20.11 -17.21 -1.15
CA ALA A 166 21.23 -16.31 -0.79
C ALA A 166 20.99 -15.50 0.51
N THR A 167 19.73 -15.31 0.92
CA THR A 167 19.35 -14.52 2.11
C THR A 167 19.02 -15.35 3.34
N ALA A 168 19.11 -16.68 3.23
CA ALA A 168 18.87 -17.61 4.33
C ALA A 168 20.13 -17.89 5.19
N GLU A 169 21.30 -17.37 4.78
CA GLU A 169 22.59 -17.44 5.48
C GLU A 169 22.86 -16.18 6.31
#